data_AF-E6KTM5-F1
#
_entry.id   AF-E6KTM5-F1
#
_cell.length_a   1.000
_cell.length_b   1.000
_cell.length_c   1.000
_cell.angle_alpha   90.00
_cell.angle_beta   90.00
_cell.angle_gamma   90.00
#
_symmetry.space_group_name_H-M   'P 1'
#
loop_
_entity.id
_entity.type
_entity.pdbx_description
1 polymer ?
#
loop_
_entity_poly.entity_id
_entity_poly.type
_entity_poly.pdbx_seq_one_letter_code
_entity_poly.pdbx_strand_id
1 'polypeptide(L)'
;MSAPQQPVFNQPAGQGKSRMVAGLLNFFLGGIAAGDFYLGHMKIGAIRVAAMILSYVIFAVGGAMESGILAGIGSLLVFVVGLVALACAIMTFMGKWIYEKDANGVPTV
;
A
#
# COMPACT_ATOMS: atom_id res chain seq x y z
N MET A 1 43.43 -10.45 -15.81
CA MET A 1 42.80 -9.15 -16.15
C MET A 1 41.31 -9.42 -16.29
N SER A 2 40.51 -9.01 -15.30
CA SER A 2 39.07 -9.26 -15.29
C SER A 2 38.39 -8.31 -16.27
N ALA A 3 37.58 -8.86 -17.18
CA ALA A 3 36.91 -8.07 -18.22
C ALA A 3 36.05 -6.94 -17.60
N PRO A 4 35.96 -5.76 -18.25
CA PRO A 4 34.98 -4.76 -17.85
C PRO A 4 33.59 -5.38 -17.99
N GLN A 5 32.87 -5.54 -16.87
CA GLN A 5 31.46 -5.92 -16.89
C GLN A 5 30.70 -4.81 -17.61
N GLN A 6 30.36 -5.03 -18.88
CA GLN A 6 29.51 -4.10 -19.60
C GLN A 6 28.15 -4.03 -18.90
N PRO A 7 27.58 -2.83 -18.73
CA PRO A 7 26.23 -2.70 -18.21
C PRO A 7 25.30 -3.44 -19.17
N VAL A 8 24.54 -4.40 -18.65
CA VAL A 8 23.59 -5.20 -19.41
C VAL A 8 22.50 -4.27 -19.94
N PHE A 9 22.73 -3.73 -21.14
CA PHE A 9 21.85 -2.81 -21.88
C PHE A 9 20.63 -3.53 -22.50
N ASN A 10 20.42 -4.82 -22.18
CA ASN A 10 19.41 -5.66 -22.84
C ASN A 10 18.66 -6.61 -21.89
N GLN A 11 18.57 -6.32 -20.60
CA GLN A 11 17.41 -6.81 -19.86
C GLN A 11 16.23 -5.97 -20.34
N PRO A 12 15.02 -6.51 -20.57
CA PRO A 12 13.90 -5.65 -20.93
C PRO A 12 13.85 -4.57 -19.86
N ALA A 13 14.15 -3.33 -20.25
CA ALA A 13 13.84 -2.16 -19.46
C ALA A 13 12.31 -2.07 -19.48
N GLY A 14 11.66 -3.02 -18.82
CA GLY A 14 10.23 -3.04 -18.62
C GLY A 14 9.96 -1.76 -17.87
N GLN A 15 9.38 -0.80 -18.57
CA GLN A 15 8.90 0.46 -18.02
C GLN A 15 8.36 0.18 -16.62
N GLY A 16 9.02 0.75 -15.60
CA GLY A 16 8.61 0.52 -14.22
C GLY A 16 7.14 0.86 -14.05
N LYS A 17 6.45 0.19 -13.12
CA LYS A 17 5.01 0.42 -12.98
C LYS A 17 4.68 1.88 -12.68
N SER A 18 3.57 2.35 -13.22
CA SER A 18 3.16 3.75 -13.10
C SER A 18 2.80 4.10 -11.66
N ARG A 19 3.48 5.11 -11.12
CA ARG A 19 3.21 5.72 -9.80
C ARG A 19 1.88 6.42 -9.78
N MET A 20 1.51 7.04 -10.89
CA MET A 20 0.25 7.76 -11.01
C MET A 20 -0.92 6.79 -10.88
N VAL A 21 -0.87 5.65 -11.59
CA VAL A 21 -1.89 4.60 -11.49
C VAL A 21 -1.90 3.99 -10.08
N ALA A 22 -0.72 3.66 -9.53
CA ALA A 22 -0.61 3.12 -8.18
C ALA A 22 -1.16 4.08 -7.11
N GLY A 23 -0.88 5.38 -7.24
CA GLY A 23 -1.35 6.43 -6.34
C GLY A 23 -2.85 6.64 -6.43
N LEU A 24 -3.41 6.71 -7.64
CA LEU A 24 -4.87 6.76 -7.86
C LEU A 24 -5.56 5.54 -7.25
N LEU A 25 -4.96 4.37 -7.42
CA LEU A 25 -5.48 3.12 -6.89
C LEU A 25 -5.39 3.07 -5.36
N ASN A 26 -4.32 3.58 -4.76
CA ASN A 26 -4.23 3.76 -3.31
C ASN A 26 -5.10 4.91 -2.78
N PHE A 27 -5.49 5.88 -3.59
CA PHE A 27 -6.38 6.98 -3.17
C PHE A 27 -7.84 6.53 -3.14
N PHE A 28 -8.33 5.92 -4.21
CA PHE A 28 -9.71 5.46 -4.32
C PHE A 28 -9.94 4.09 -3.64
N LEU A 29 -8.97 3.18 -3.74
CA LEU A 29 -9.04 1.81 -3.21
C LEU A 29 -7.98 1.58 -2.12
N GLY A 30 -7.56 2.64 -1.42
CA GLY A 30 -6.57 2.59 -0.33
C GLY A 30 -6.97 1.72 0.86
N GLY A 31 -8.28 1.59 1.10
CA GLY A 31 -8.82 0.70 2.13
C GLY A 31 -8.51 -0.77 1.87
N ILE A 32 -8.32 -1.15 0.60
CA ILE A 32 -7.90 -2.50 0.21
C ILE A 32 -6.46 -2.56 -0.32
N ALA A 33 -5.67 -1.49 -0.13
CA ALA A 33 -4.26 -1.42 -0.54
C ALA A 33 -4.00 -1.80 -2.02
N ALA A 34 -4.94 -1.50 -2.91
CA ALA A 34 -4.86 -1.95 -4.31
C ALA A 34 -3.63 -1.39 -5.05
N GLY A 35 -3.17 -0.18 -4.70
CA GLY A 35 -1.93 0.40 -5.26
C GLY A 35 -0.68 -0.37 -4.86
N ASP A 36 -0.64 -0.92 -3.65
CA ASP A 36 0.48 -1.75 -3.19
C ASP A 36 0.52 -3.08 -3.93
N PHE A 37 -0.64 -3.72 -4.14
CA PHE A 37 -0.75 -4.93 -4.96
C PHE A 37 -0.40 -4.67 -6.42
N TYR A 38 -0.78 -3.50 -6.95
CA TYR A 38 -0.38 -3.10 -8.29
C TYR A 38 1.14 -3.04 -8.40
N LEU A 39 1.85 -2.42 -7.46
CA LEU A 39 3.32 -2.38 -7.45
C LEU A 39 3.99 -3.72 -7.09
N GLY A 40 3.20 -4.76 -6.80
CA GLY A 40 3.69 -6.10 -6.45
C GLY A 40 4.08 -6.25 -4.98
N HIS A 41 3.82 -5.26 -4.13
CA HIS A 41 4.11 -5.28 -2.69
C HIS A 41 3.08 -6.12 -1.91
N MET A 42 2.93 -7.39 -2.27
CA MET A 42 1.89 -8.30 -1.76
C MET A 42 1.86 -8.38 -0.23
N LYS A 43 3.04 -8.47 0.41
CA LYS A 43 3.15 -8.57 1.88
C LYS A 43 2.62 -7.31 2.57
N ILE A 44 2.97 -6.14 2.05
CA ILE A 44 2.60 -4.85 2.64
C ILE A 44 1.11 -4.57 2.39
N GLY A 45 0.64 -4.84 1.18
CA GLY A 45 -0.77 -4.75 0.84
C GLY A 45 -1.63 -5.66 1.73
N ALA A 46 -1.21 -6.92 1.93
CA ALA A 46 -1.92 -7.86 2.80
C ALA A 46 -1.99 -7.39 4.26
N ILE A 47 -0.92 -6.83 4.81
CA ILE A 47 -0.91 -6.29 6.18
C ILE A 47 -1.88 -5.11 6.30
N ARG A 48 -1.89 -4.18 5.33
CA ARG A 48 -2.81 -3.04 5.34
C ARG A 48 -4.27 -3.47 5.24
N VAL A 49 -4.57 -4.42 4.36
CA VAL A 49 -5.92 -5.01 4.25
C VAL A 49 -6.32 -5.67 5.55
N ALA A 50 -5.46 -6.51 6.13
CA ALA A 50 -5.74 -7.18 7.41
C ALA A 50 -6.00 -6.18 8.54
N ALA A 51 -5.23 -5.09 8.61
CA ALA A 51 -5.42 -4.02 9.59
C ALA A 51 -6.77 -3.31 9.39
N MET A 52 -7.17 -3.03 8.15
CA MET A 52 -8.47 -2.44 7.84
C MET A 52 -9.63 -3.36 8.25
N ILE A 53 -9.55 -4.65 7.88
CA ILE A 53 -10.56 -5.66 8.21
C ILE A 53 -10.67 -5.79 9.73
N LEU A 54 -9.55 -5.93 10.44
CA LEU A 54 -9.56 -6.08 11.90
C LEU A 54 -10.18 -4.87 12.60
N SER A 55 -9.88 -3.66 12.11
CA SER A 55 -10.49 -2.42 12.63
C SER A 55 -12.01 -2.41 12.46
N TYR A 56 -12.49 -2.83 11.27
CA TYR A 56 -13.92 -2.95 10.99
C TYR A 56 -14.60 -4.04 11.82
N VAL A 57 -13.94 -5.16 12.06
CA VAL A 57 -14.47 -6.24 12.90
C VAL A 57 -14.64 -5.74 14.34
N ILE A 58 -13.66 -5.05 14.90
CA ILE A 58 -13.76 -4.48 16.26
C ILE A 58 -14.90 -3.48 16.34
N PHE A 59 -15.04 -2.61 15.33
CA PHE A 59 -16.14 -1.66 15.24
C PHE A 59 -17.51 -2.36 15.19
N ALA A 60 -17.65 -3.37 14.33
CA ALA A 60 -18.89 -4.12 14.15
C ALA A 60 -19.27 -4.92 15.40
N VAL A 61 -18.30 -5.58 16.04
CA VAL A 61 -18.51 -6.30 17.31
C VAL A 61 -18.92 -5.32 18.41
N GLY A 62 -18.25 -4.17 18.51
CA GLY A 62 -18.61 -3.12 19.47
C GLY A 62 -20.03 -2.61 19.28
N GLY A 63 -20.45 -2.39 18.03
CA GLY A 63 -21.82 -2.00 17.69
C GLY A 63 -22.86 -3.08 17.99
N ALA A 64 -22.56 -4.35 17.66
CA ALA A 64 -23.44 -5.48 17.92
C ALA A 64 -23.62 -5.79 19.41
N MET A 65 -22.64 -5.44 20.24
CA MET A 65 -22.69 -5.56 21.70
C MET A 65 -23.24 -4.30 22.39
N GLU A 66 -23.68 -3.30 21.62
CA GLU A 66 -24.13 -1.98 22.12
C GLU A 66 -23.10 -1.32 23.06
N SER A 67 -21.83 -1.68 22.90
CA SER A 67 -20.72 -1.16 23.69
C SER A 67 -20.15 0.08 23.02
N GLY A 68 -20.55 1.25 23.51
CA GLY A 68 -20.04 2.54 23.01
C GLY A 68 -18.52 2.67 23.10
N ILE A 69 -17.88 2.03 24.10
CA ILE A 69 -16.42 2.04 24.24
C ILE A 69 -15.77 1.20 23.14
N LEU A 70 -16.24 -0.04 22.94
CA LEU A 70 -15.64 -0.94 21.94
C LEU A 70 -15.89 -0.44 20.51
N ALA A 71 -17.09 0.07 20.23
CA ALA A 71 -17.41 0.74 18.98
C ALA A 71 -16.55 2.01 18.79
N GLY A 72 -16.33 2.78 19.85
CA GLY A 72 -15.45 3.95 19.83
C GLY A 72 -14.00 3.60 19.48
N ILE A 73 -13.45 2.55 20.11
CA ILE A 73 -12.11 2.04 19.80
C ILE A 73 -12.04 1.57 18.34
N GLY A 74 -13.02 0.78 17.89
CA GLY A 74 -13.08 0.31 16.50
C GLY A 74 -13.12 1.47 15.50
N SER A 75 -13.94 2.49 15.75
CA SER A 75 -14.02 3.70 14.92
C SER A 75 -12.68 4.45 14.87
N LEU A 76 -12.02 4.61 16.01
CA LEU A 76 -10.71 5.27 16.08
C LEU A 76 -9.64 4.47 15.32
N LEU A 77 -9.67 3.13 15.38
CA LEU A 77 -8.78 2.28 14.58
C LEU A 77 -9.04 2.42 13.08
N VAL A 78 -10.32 2.37 12.65
CA VAL A 78 -10.68 2.59 11.23
C VAL A 78 -10.18 3.94 10.76
N PHE A 79 -10.33 4.99 11.57
CA PHE A 79 -9.84 6.32 11.26
C PHE A 79 -8.31 6.37 11.13
N VAL A 80 -7.56 5.82 12.08
CA VAL A 80 -6.09 5.79 12.04
C VAL A 80 -5.59 4.98 10.84
N VAL A 81 -6.14 3.79 10.60
CA VAL A 81 -5.77 2.97 9.43
C VAL A 81 -6.14 3.69 8.12
N GLY A 82 -7.25 4.42 8.09
CA GLY A 82 -7.62 5.29 6.98
C GLY A 82 -6.61 6.41 6.72
N LEU A 83 -6.10 7.06 7.77
CA LEU A 83 -5.03 8.06 7.66
C LEU A 83 -3.72 7.45 7.15
N VAL A 84 -3.35 6.25 7.64
CA VAL A 84 -2.20 5.51 7.11
C VAL A 84 -2.42 5.19 5.63
N ALA A 85 -3.64 4.81 5.25
CA ALA A 85 -3.94 4.48 3.86
C ALA A 85 -3.83 5.69 2.93
N LEU A 86 -4.30 6.85 3.38
CA LEU A 86 -4.15 8.12 2.68
C LEU A 86 -2.68 8.55 2.59
N ALA A 87 -1.92 8.43 3.69
CA ALA A 87 -0.50 8.72 3.71
C ALA A 87 0.26 7.84 2.71
N CYS A 88 -0.07 6.55 2.62
CA CYS A 88 0.48 5.64 1.62
C CYS A 88 0.11 6.07 0.19
N ALA A 89 -1.12 6.52 -0.07
CA ALA A 89 -1.50 7.06 -1.38
C ALA A 89 -0.63 8.27 -1.77
N ILE A 90 -0.46 9.23 -0.86
CA ILE A 90 0.39 10.41 -1.05
C ILE A 90 1.84 9.98 -1.31
N MET A 91 2.38 9.08 -0.48
CA MET A 91 3.74 8.57 -0.65
C MET A 91 3.92 7.81 -1.97
N THR A 92 2.86 7.18 -2.49
CA THR A 92 2.87 6.51 -3.80
C THR A 92 3.00 7.53 -4.93
N PHE A 93 2.22 8.63 -4.88
CA PHE A 93 2.37 9.73 -5.85
C PHE A 93 3.75 10.37 -5.80
N MET A 94 4.27 10.60 -4.60
CA MET A 94 5.64 11.08 -4.40
C MET A 94 6.69 10.02 -4.72
N GLY A 95 6.29 8.75 -4.92
CA GLY A 95 7.06 7.51 -4.80
C GLY A 95 8.28 7.60 -3.88
N LYS A 96 7.98 7.97 -2.64
CA LYS A 96 8.92 7.86 -1.51
C LYS A 96 8.72 6.51 -0.82
N TRP A 97 9.68 6.11 0.01
CA TRP A 97 9.60 4.89 0.80
C TRP A 97 9.64 3.65 -0.10
N ILE A 98 8.77 2.66 0.11
CA ILE A 98 8.70 1.45 -0.72
C ILE A 98 8.26 1.73 -2.16
N TYR A 99 7.72 2.92 -2.46
CA TYR A 99 7.07 3.22 -3.74
C TYR A 99 8.01 3.76 -4.81
N GLU A 100 9.29 3.97 -4.47
CA GLU A 100 10.32 4.38 -5.43
C GLU A 100 10.61 3.29 -6.46
N LYS A 101 10.45 2.03 -6.05
CA LYS A 101 10.68 0.85 -6.88
C LYS A 101 9.50 -0.09 -6.79
N ASP A 102 9.26 -0.84 -7.84
CA ASP A 102 8.33 -1.95 -7.81
C ASP A 102 8.94 -3.16 -7.08
N ALA A 103 8.15 -4.22 -6.91
CA ALA A 103 8.61 -5.45 -6.26
C ALA A 103 9.76 -6.18 -6.98
N ASN A 104 10.02 -5.86 -8.24
CA ASN A 104 11.14 -6.39 -9.02
C ASN A 104 12.40 -5.51 -8.91
N GLY A 105 12.34 -4.42 -8.12
CA GLY A 105 13.43 -3.46 -7.97
C GLY A 105 13.53 -2.44 -9.11
N VAL A 106 12.56 -2.40 -10.02
CA VAL A 106 12.54 -1.44 -11.14
C VAL A 106 12.00 -0.10 -10.63
N PRO A 107 12.67 1.04 -10.91
CA PRO A 107 12.19 2.35 -10.52
C PRO A 107 10.81 2.62 -11.12
N THR A 108 9.87 3.06 -10.29
CA THR A 108 8.51 3.39 -10.74
C THR A 108 8.52 4.68 -11.55
N VAL A 109 7.65 4.75 -12.57
CA VAL A 109 7.57 5.88 -13.53
C VAL A 109 6.35 6.76 -13.35
#